data_AF-A0A6I1YZC5-F1
#
_entry.id   AF-A0A6I1YZC5-F1
#
_cell.length_a   1.000
_cell.length_b   1.000
_cell.length_c   1.000
_cell.angle_alpha   90.00
_cell.angle_beta   90.00
_cell.angle_gamma   90.00
#
_symmetry.space_group_name_H-M   'P 1'
#
loop_
_entity.id
_entity.type
_entity.pdbx_description
1 polymer ?
#
loop_
_entity_poly.entity_id
_entity_poly.type
_entity_poly.pdbx_seq_one_letter_code
_entity_poly.pdbx_strand_id
1 'polypeptide(L)'
;MEDLGLGRPHFPEPAVVGATGGPEHAAQLLRERAEAGLIRHGLDRDPRARQRLEEELAVIRTLKYDTYFLTVAQVVADVRELGIQVAARGSGAGSMVNHTLGMATANPLDFHLLFEHFLSVRRASLPDIDIDVESARRLRPPRPTRHGPGPRNRPLRRGPDRQILPAHPGRRHHRRLAELPELSKLATEAGRCRLLFELAEGLDALPRGLAMHPCGVIVSDATLLNRLPVQPTPGGYPMVQMPKEGVEDLGLIKLDVLGVRMQSAMAHAVTEIERATGTHIDLDDPQQVPLDDHFAFKLM
;
A
#
# COMPACT_ATOMS: atom_id res chain seq x y z
N MET A 1 -9.56 22.49 -24.29
CA MET A 1 -9.19 22.03 -22.94
C MET A 1 -9.33 20.53 -23.00
N GLU A 2 -8.21 19.80 -23.08
CA GLU A 2 -8.24 18.33 -23.10
C GLU A 2 -8.80 17.83 -21.77
N ASP A 3 -9.61 16.76 -21.83
CA ASP A 3 -10.22 16.12 -20.67
C ASP A 3 -9.12 15.58 -19.74
N LEU A 4 -9.13 16.01 -18.47
CA LEU A 4 -8.18 15.56 -17.45
C LEU A 4 -8.37 14.09 -17.06
N GLY A 5 -9.45 13.44 -17.51
CA GLY A 5 -9.70 12.02 -17.27
C GLY A 5 -10.29 11.71 -15.89
N LEU A 6 -10.92 12.69 -15.24
CA LEU A 6 -11.52 12.55 -13.90
C LEU A 6 -12.44 11.32 -13.82
N GLY A 7 -12.29 10.55 -12.75
CA GLY A 7 -13.09 9.34 -12.50
C GLY A 7 -12.76 8.12 -13.37
N ARG A 8 -11.69 8.17 -14.19
CA ARG A 8 -11.21 6.99 -14.95
C ARG A 8 -9.90 6.48 -14.37
N PRO A 9 -9.79 5.19 -14.05
CA PRO A 9 -8.56 4.67 -13.49
C PRO A 9 -7.43 4.65 -14.52
N HIS A 10 -6.26 5.12 -14.10
CA HIS A 10 -5.04 5.17 -14.91
C HIS A 10 -4.06 4.10 -14.44
N PHE A 11 -4.06 2.95 -15.12
CA PHE A 11 -3.17 1.84 -14.83
C PHE A 11 -1.89 1.93 -15.66
N PRO A 12 -0.75 1.40 -15.16
CA PRO A 12 0.44 1.21 -15.98
C PRO A 12 0.13 0.44 -17.26
N GLU A 13 0.92 0.65 -18.31
CA GLU A 13 0.75 -0.07 -19.56
C GLU A 13 1.04 -1.57 -19.36
N PRO A 14 0.25 -2.50 -19.96
CA PRO A 14 0.46 -3.94 -19.82
C PRO A 14 1.91 -4.40 -20.09
N ALA A 15 2.59 -3.77 -21.05
CA ALA A 15 3.98 -4.08 -21.39
C ALA A 15 4.95 -3.86 -20.20
N VAL A 16 4.66 -2.91 -19.31
CA VAL A 16 5.47 -2.59 -18.12
C VAL A 16 5.48 -3.75 -17.11
N VAL A 17 4.41 -4.52 -17.06
CA VAL A 17 4.28 -5.71 -16.20
C VAL A 17 4.57 -7.03 -16.94
N GLY A 18 5.10 -6.95 -18.16
CA GLY A 18 5.45 -8.10 -19.00
C GLY A 18 4.32 -8.63 -19.90
N ALA A 19 3.17 -7.97 -19.94
CA ALA A 19 2.05 -8.32 -20.83
C ALA A 19 2.12 -7.51 -22.14
N THR A 20 3.01 -7.90 -23.05
CA THR A 20 3.32 -7.16 -24.28
C THR A 20 2.18 -7.13 -25.31
N GLY A 21 1.22 -8.05 -25.24
CA GLY A 21 0.08 -8.13 -26.16
C GLY A 21 -1.20 -7.41 -25.68
N GLY A 22 -1.08 -6.47 -24.75
CA GLY A 22 -2.20 -5.63 -24.30
C GLY A 22 -3.07 -6.26 -23.20
N PRO A 23 -4.31 -5.75 -23.00
CA PRO A 23 -5.14 -6.10 -21.83
C PRO A 23 -5.53 -7.58 -21.74
N GLU A 24 -5.71 -8.28 -22.86
CA GLU A 24 -6.00 -9.73 -22.83
C GLU A 24 -4.81 -10.54 -22.32
N HIS A 25 -3.60 -10.15 -22.75
CA HIS A 25 -2.37 -10.78 -22.26
C HIS A 25 -2.14 -10.46 -20.77
N ALA A 26 -2.56 -9.30 -20.28
CA ALA A 26 -2.48 -8.98 -18.85
C ALA A 26 -3.37 -9.90 -18.01
N ALA A 27 -4.62 -10.16 -18.44
CA ALA A 27 -5.50 -11.10 -17.76
C ALA A 27 -4.96 -12.53 -17.80
N GLN A 28 -4.44 -12.95 -18.95
CA GLN A 28 -3.82 -14.28 -19.09
C GLN A 28 -2.61 -14.42 -18.17
N LEU A 29 -1.72 -13.42 -18.14
CA LEU A 29 -0.55 -13.42 -17.26
C LEU A 29 -0.94 -13.41 -15.78
N LEU A 30 -1.96 -12.64 -15.40
CA LEU A 30 -2.47 -12.62 -14.03
C LEU A 30 -2.98 -14.00 -13.62
N ARG A 31 -3.78 -14.64 -14.46
CA ARG A 31 -4.28 -16.00 -14.28
C ARG A 31 -3.13 -16.99 -14.11
N GLU A 32 -2.18 -17.01 -15.03
CA GLU A 32 -1.03 -17.92 -14.98
C GLU A 32 -0.23 -17.77 -13.68
N ARG A 33 0.04 -16.53 -13.24
CA ARG A 33 0.75 -16.27 -11.98
C ARG A 33 -0.04 -16.73 -10.75
N ALA A 34 -1.35 -16.53 -10.75
CA ALA A 34 -2.24 -16.92 -9.66
C ALA A 34 -2.41 -18.44 -9.59
N GLU A 35 -2.59 -19.12 -10.72
CA GLU A 35 -2.64 -20.59 -10.80
C GLU A 35 -1.31 -21.22 -10.36
N ALA A 36 -0.17 -20.66 -10.79
CA ALA A 36 1.14 -21.07 -10.28
C ALA A 36 1.26 -20.84 -8.76
N GLY A 37 0.61 -19.80 -8.24
CA GLY A 37 0.49 -19.53 -6.81
C GLY A 37 -0.29 -20.59 -6.06
N LEU A 38 -1.44 -21.03 -6.57
CA LEU A 38 -2.20 -22.15 -5.98
C LEU A 38 -1.32 -23.38 -5.84
N ILE A 39 -0.51 -23.71 -6.86
CA ILE A 39 0.40 -24.85 -6.81
C ILE A 39 1.48 -24.65 -5.74
N ARG A 40 2.09 -23.46 -5.66
CA ARG A 40 3.09 -23.14 -4.63
C ARG A 40 2.54 -23.31 -3.21
N HIS A 41 1.27 -22.97 -3.00
CA HIS A 41 0.59 -23.11 -1.71
C HIS A 41 -0.07 -24.48 -1.50
N GLY A 42 0.07 -25.44 -2.44
CA GLY A 42 -0.55 -26.77 -2.35
C GLY A 42 -2.08 -26.78 -2.43
N LEU A 43 -2.67 -25.71 -2.98
CA LEU A 43 -4.12 -25.50 -3.10
C LEU A 43 -4.66 -25.85 -4.50
N ASP A 44 -3.81 -26.31 -5.43
CA ASP A 44 -4.16 -26.60 -6.82
C ASP A 44 -5.21 -27.71 -6.98
N ARG A 45 -5.36 -28.57 -5.95
CA ARG A 45 -6.34 -29.65 -5.88
C ARG A 45 -7.57 -29.34 -5.02
N ASP A 46 -7.59 -28.22 -4.27
CA ASP A 46 -8.78 -27.83 -3.50
C ASP A 46 -9.82 -27.18 -4.44
N PRO A 47 -10.99 -27.81 -4.66
CA PRO A 47 -12.00 -27.26 -5.54
C PRO A 47 -12.53 -25.90 -5.06
N ARG A 48 -12.56 -25.64 -3.74
CA ARG A 48 -13.00 -24.37 -3.16
C ARG A 48 -12.00 -23.26 -3.49
N ALA A 49 -10.70 -23.53 -3.39
CA ALA A 49 -9.65 -22.57 -3.70
C ALA A 49 -9.65 -22.21 -5.19
N ARG A 50 -9.77 -23.21 -6.06
CA ARG A 50 -9.89 -23.01 -7.51
C ARG A 50 -11.13 -22.21 -7.86
N GLN A 51 -12.30 -22.59 -7.32
CA GLN A 51 -13.55 -21.88 -7.57
C GLN A 51 -13.44 -20.41 -7.13
N ARG A 52 -12.93 -20.17 -5.92
CA ARG A 52 -12.73 -18.81 -5.41
C ARG A 52 -11.79 -18.01 -6.30
N LEU A 53 -10.68 -18.60 -6.75
CA LEU A 53 -9.76 -17.93 -7.67
C LEU A 53 -10.46 -17.54 -8.98
N GLU A 54 -11.25 -18.43 -9.58
CA GLU A 54 -11.99 -18.14 -10.81
C GLU A 54 -12.99 -17.00 -10.65
N GLU A 55 -13.75 -17.00 -9.55
CA GLU A 55 -14.72 -15.95 -9.23
C GLU A 55 -14.04 -14.58 -9.08
N GLU A 56 -12.91 -14.53 -8.37
CA GLU A 56 -12.14 -13.30 -8.18
C GLU A 56 -11.53 -12.79 -9.49
N LEU A 57 -10.90 -13.67 -10.28
CA LEU A 57 -10.34 -13.31 -11.58
C LEU A 57 -11.41 -12.77 -12.53
N ALA A 58 -12.62 -13.35 -12.53
CA ALA A 58 -13.73 -12.85 -13.33
C ALA A 58 -14.16 -11.42 -12.92
N VAL A 59 -14.21 -11.13 -11.62
CA VAL A 59 -14.50 -9.77 -11.11
C VAL A 59 -13.39 -8.79 -11.49
N ILE A 60 -12.12 -9.15 -11.28
CA ILE A 60 -10.96 -8.32 -11.63
C ILE A 60 -10.98 -8.00 -13.13
N ARG A 61 -11.26 -9.00 -13.96
CA ARG A 61 -11.36 -8.86 -15.41
C ARG A 61 -12.50 -7.93 -15.82
N THR A 62 -13.67 -8.08 -15.20
CA THR A 62 -14.84 -7.24 -15.45
C THR A 62 -14.55 -5.76 -15.14
N LEU A 63 -13.80 -5.51 -14.06
CA LEU A 63 -13.37 -4.17 -13.65
C LEU A 63 -12.14 -3.66 -14.42
N LYS A 64 -11.48 -4.51 -15.22
CA LYS A 64 -10.25 -4.22 -15.97
C LYS A 64 -9.06 -3.86 -15.07
N TYR A 65 -8.95 -4.53 -13.92
CA TYR A 65 -7.90 -4.28 -12.93
C TYR A 65 -6.70 -5.24 -13.06
N ASP A 66 -6.63 -6.02 -14.15
CA ASP A 66 -5.58 -7.03 -14.37
C ASP A 66 -4.16 -6.46 -14.18
N THR A 67 -3.86 -5.34 -14.86
CA THR A 67 -2.55 -4.70 -14.79
C THR A 67 -2.25 -4.10 -13.42
N TYR A 68 -3.26 -3.68 -12.67
CA TYR A 68 -3.10 -3.20 -11.30
C TYR A 68 -2.58 -4.31 -10.39
N PHE A 69 -3.26 -5.46 -10.36
CA PHE A 69 -2.84 -6.60 -9.54
C PHE A 69 -1.44 -7.07 -9.92
N LEU A 70 -1.13 -7.14 -11.23
CA LEU A 70 0.23 -7.46 -11.70
C LEU A 70 1.27 -6.43 -11.24
N THR A 71 0.92 -5.15 -11.23
CA THR A 71 1.84 -4.09 -10.80
C THR A 71 2.12 -4.20 -9.30
N VAL A 72 1.08 -4.32 -8.47
CA VAL A 72 1.24 -4.43 -7.02
C VAL A 72 2.00 -5.71 -6.65
N ALA A 73 1.69 -6.83 -7.30
CA ALA A 73 2.41 -8.08 -7.10
C ALA A 73 3.89 -7.96 -7.47
N GLN A 74 4.21 -7.24 -8.56
CA GLN A 74 5.60 -6.98 -8.92
C GLN A 74 6.30 -6.10 -7.86
N VAL A 75 5.64 -5.05 -7.36
CA VAL A 75 6.20 -4.22 -6.28
C VAL A 75 6.48 -5.06 -5.03
N VAL A 76 5.56 -5.93 -4.62
CA VAL A 76 5.77 -6.84 -3.48
C VAL A 76 6.95 -7.76 -3.73
N ALA A 77 7.04 -8.37 -4.93
CA ALA A 77 8.15 -9.25 -5.29
C ALA A 77 9.50 -8.51 -5.25
N ASP A 78 9.57 -7.30 -5.80
CA ASP A 78 10.79 -6.48 -5.83
C ASP A 78 11.23 -6.09 -4.41
N VAL A 79 10.28 -5.77 -3.51
CA VAL A 79 10.60 -5.46 -2.11
C VAL A 79 11.10 -6.70 -1.36
N ARG A 80 10.50 -7.87 -1.60
CA ARG A 80 10.95 -9.14 -1.03
C ARG A 80 12.34 -9.53 -1.54
N GLU A 81 12.66 -9.29 -2.81
CA GLU A 81 14.00 -9.53 -3.38
C GLU A 81 15.10 -8.69 -2.71
N LEU A 82 14.74 -7.52 -2.18
CA LEU A 82 15.64 -6.69 -1.36
C LEU A 82 15.85 -7.23 0.07
N GLY A 83 15.24 -8.38 0.40
CA GLY A 83 15.27 -8.97 1.74
C GLY A 83 14.49 -8.14 2.76
N ILE A 84 13.47 -7.40 2.31
CA ILE A 84 12.59 -6.63 3.18
C ILE A 84 11.33 -7.44 3.41
N GLN A 85 10.94 -7.60 4.69
CA GLN A 85 9.69 -8.26 5.03
C GLN A 85 8.48 -7.44 4.59
N VAL A 86 7.50 -8.12 3.99
CA VAL A 86 6.28 -7.51 3.45
C VAL A 86 5.05 -8.27 3.91
N ALA A 87 4.05 -7.55 4.43
CA ALA A 87 2.72 -8.08 4.71
C ALA A 87 1.65 -7.17 4.10
N ALA A 88 0.68 -7.73 3.36
CA ALA A 88 -0.51 -6.97 2.98
C ALA A 88 -1.43 -6.76 4.19
N ARG A 89 -2.13 -5.63 4.21
CA ARG A 89 -3.06 -5.24 5.26
C ARG A 89 -4.45 -4.92 4.69
N GLY A 90 -5.44 -4.97 5.57
CA GLY A 90 -6.78 -4.48 5.30
C GLY A 90 -7.61 -5.50 4.54
N SER A 91 -8.59 -4.99 3.77
CA SER A 91 -9.52 -5.83 3.02
C SER A 91 -8.83 -6.74 2.00
N GLY A 92 -7.64 -6.37 1.52
CA GLY A 92 -6.87 -7.18 0.57
C GLY A 92 -6.57 -8.61 1.04
N ALA A 93 -6.59 -8.88 2.35
CA ALA A 93 -6.42 -10.23 2.90
C ALA A 93 -7.57 -11.19 2.51
N GLY A 94 -8.74 -10.68 2.13
CA GLY A 94 -9.89 -11.47 1.71
C GLY A 94 -9.82 -12.03 0.28
N SER A 95 -8.73 -11.78 -0.46
CA SER A 95 -8.56 -12.17 -1.85
C SER A 95 -7.63 -13.38 -2.02
N MET A 96 -8.14 -14.44 -2.64
CA MET A 96 -7.37 -15.59 -3.09
C MET A 96 -6.35 -15.19 -4.17
N VAL A 97 -6.67 -14.23 -5.03
CA VAL A 97 -5.71 -13.68 -5.99
C VAL A 97 -4.54 -13.01 -5.25
N ASN A 98 -4.81 -12.20 -4.21
CA ASN A 98 -3.73 -11.59 -3.43
C ASN A 98 -2.89 -12.64 -2.69
N HIS A 99 -3.51 -13.68 -2.16
CA HIS A 99 -2.82 -14.78 -1.50
C HIS A 99 -1.87 -15.51 -2.47
N THR A 100 -2.38 -15.95 -3.61
CA THR A 100 -1.62 -16.72 -4.62
C THR A 100 -0.49 -15.92 -5.27
N LEU A 101 -0.63 -14.60 -5.37
CA LEU A 101 0.42 -13.69 -5.84
C LEU A 101 1.45 -13.35 -4.76
N GLY A 102 1.31 -13.87 -3.54
CA GLY A 102 2.22 -13.62 -2.42
C GLY A 102 2.12 -12.20 -1.85
N MET A 103 1.01 -11.51 -2.10
CA MET A 103 0.73 -10.21 -1.50
C MET A 103 0.14 -10.39 -0.09
N ALA A 104 -0.77 -11.34 0.08
CA ALA A 104 -1.37 -11.66 1.38
C ALA A 104 -0.87 -13.02 1.90
N THR A 105 -0.36 -13.06 3.14
CA THR A 105 0.10 -14.32 3.75
C THR A 105 -1.05 -15.25 4.10
N ALA A 106 -2.17 -14.71 4.62
CA ALA A 106 -3.31 -15.51 5.05
C ALA A 106 -4.10 -16.08 3.86
N ASN A 107 -4.42 -17.38 3.92
CA ASN A 107 -5.38 -18.01 3.03
C ASN A 107 -6.81 -17.56 3.43
N PRO A 108 -7.57 -16.87 2.55
CA PRO A 108 -8.87 -16.33 2.92
C PRO A 108 -9.92 -17.40 3.24
N LEU A 109 -9.76 -18.63 2.75
CA LEU A 109 -10.71 -19.72 3.01
C LEU A 109 -10.63 -20.23 4.44
N ASP A 110 -9.44 -20.25 5.04
CA ASP A 110 -9.23 -20.76 6.41
C ASP A 110 -9.89 -19.86 7.45
N PHE A 111 -10.04 -18.57 7.13
CA PHE A 111 -10.63 -17.55 8.00
C PHE A 111 -11.99 -17.03 7.51
N HIS A 112 -12.58 -17.68 6.51
CA HIS A 112 -13.87 -17.30 5.92
C HIS A 112 -13.95 -15.82 5.50
N LEU A 113 -12.86 -15.27 4.96
CA LEU A 113 -12.79 -13.88 4.54
C LEU A 113 -13.53 -13.66 3.21
N LEU A 114 -14.27 -12.57 3.14
CA LEU A 114 -15.10 -12.21 1.98
C LEU A 114 -14.31 -11.33 1.00
N PHE A 115 -14.31 -11.71 -0.28
CA PHE A 115 -13.65 -10.95 -1.34
C PHE A 115 -14.40 -9.67 -1.66
N GLU A 116 -15.72 -9.69 -1.54
CA GLU A 116 -16.61 -8.58 -1.88
C GLU A 116 -16.43 -7.37 -0.96
N HIS A 117 -15.86 -7.57 0.24
CA HIS A 117 -15.44 -6.48 1.11
C HIS A 117 -14.21 -5.73 0.57
N PHE A 118 -13.40 -6.41 -0.24
CA PHE A 118 -12.23 -5.84 -0.90
C PHE A 118 -12.57 -5.27 -2.27
N LEU A 119 -13.21 -6.07 -3.12
CA LEU A 119 -13.50 -5.69 -4.50
C LEU A 119 -14.86 -6.22 -4.94
N SER A 120 -15.71 -5.34 -5.50
CA SER A 120 -17.05 -5.71 -5.96
C SER A 120 -17.44 -4.98 -7.23
N VAL A 121 -18.10 -5.67 -8.15
CA VAL A 121 -18.71 -5.05 -9.33
C VAL A 121 -19.83 -4.07 -8.99
N ARG A 122 -20.43 -4.18 -7.80
CA ARG A 122 -21.54 -3.32 -7.35
C ARG A 122 -21.05 -1.96 -6.82
N ARG A 123 -19.79 -1.89 -6.40
CA ARG A 123 -19.13 -0.69 -5.90
C ARG A 123 -17.81 -0.55 -6.63
N ALA A 124 -17.82 0.17 -7.75
CA ALA A 124 -16.60 0.49 -8.49
C ALA A 124 -15.80 1.57 -7.74
N SER A 125 -15.18 1.18 -6.63
CA SER A 125 -14.12 1.94 -5.96
C SER A 125 -12.78 1.30 -6.28
N LEU A 126 -11.73 2.11 -6.37
CA LEU A 126 -10.38 1.60 -6.51
C LEU A 126 -10.04 0.71 -5.29
N PRO A 127 -9.47 -0.48 -5.51
CA PRO A 127 -9.01 -1.34 -4.42
C PRO A 127 -7.86 -0.65 -3.67
N ASP A 128 -7.92 -0.65 -2.35
CA ASP A 128 -6.82 -0.18 -1.49
C ASP A 128 -6.05 -1.42 -1.01
N ILE A 129 -4.89 -1.68 -1.63
CA ILE A 129 -3.95 -2.72 -1.17
C ILE A 129 -2.86 -2.01 -0.36
N ASP A 130 -2.99 -2.03 0.95
CA ASP A 130 -1.97 -1.50 1.86
C ASP A 130 -0.85 -2.54 2.04
N ILE A 131 0.40 -2.08 1.94
CA ILE A 131 1.59 -2.92 2.10
C ILE A 131 2.37 -2.43 3.32
N ASP A 132 2.50 -3.28 4.34
CA ASP A 132 3.37 -3.03 5.49
C ASP A 132 4.78 -3.55 5.22
N VAL A 133 5.80 -2.73 5.51
CA VAL A 133 7.23 -3.04 5.37
C VAL A 133 8.00 -2.63 6.63
N GLU A 134 9.26 -3.09 6.74
CA GLU A 134 10.16 -2.69 7.83
C GLU A 134 10.38 -1.16 7.88
N SER A 135 9.95 -0.52 8.97
CA SER A 135 10.19 0.91 9.21
C SER A 135 11.65 1.35 9.12
N ALA A 136 12.58 0.52 9.61
CA ALA A 136 14.02 0.81 9.65
C ALA A 136 14.68 0.85 8.26
N ARG A 137 14.05 0.29 7.23
CA ARG A 137 14.59 0.22 5.87
C ARG A 137 14.00 1.24 4.91
N ARG A 138 13.11 2.12 5.39
CA ARG A 138 12.55 3.23 4.61
C ARG A 138 13.56 4.25 4.08
N LEU A 139 14.76 4.33 4.65
CA LEU A 139 15.75 5.39 4.38
C LEU A 139 17.12 4.87 3.95
N ARG A 140 17.31 3.55 3.77
CA ARG A 140 18.64 2.98 3.45
C ARG A 140 18.67 2.41 2.03
N PRO A 141 19.44 2.98 1.09
CA PRO A 141 19.70 2.29 -0.17
C PRO A 141 20.46 0.98 0.13
N PRO A 142 20.08 -0.14 -0.50
CA PRO A 142 20.76 -1.42 -0.29
C PRO A 142 22.21 -1.34 -0.75
N ARG A 143 23.12 -1.99 -0.02
CA ARG A 143 24.49 -2.27 -0.50
C ARG A 143 24.41 -3.42 -1.51
N PRO A 144 25.07 -3.34 -2.67
CA PRO A 144 25.04 -4.42 -3.64
C PRO A 144 25.71 -5.68 -3.07
N THR A 145 24.97 -6.79 -3.04
CA THR A 145 25.51 -8.12 -2.79
C THR A 145 26.23 -8.59 -4.07
N ARG A 146 27.44 -9.12 -3.91
CA ARG A 146 28.39 -9.37 -5.02
C ARG A 146 28.05 -10.57 -5.91
N HIS A 147 27.00 -11.33 -5.62
CA HIS A 147 26.70 -12.58 -6.34
C HIS A 147 25.19 -12.71 -6.62
N GLY A 148 24.78 -12.25 -7.80
CA GLY A 148 23.48 -12.53 -8.43
C GLY A 148 23.67 -12.54 -9.95
N PRO A 149 22.90 -13.35 -10.70
CA PRO A 149 23.07 -13.53 -12.14
C PRO A 149 22.77 -12.22 -12.89
N GLY A 150 23.44 -12.04 -14.03
CA GLY A 150 23.43 -10.81 -14.83
C GLY A 150 22.06 -10.29 -15.29
N PRO A 151 22.04 -9.10 -15.92
CA PRO A 151 20.87 -8.23 -15.96
C PRO A 151 19.80 -8.80 -16.89
N ARG A 152 18.70 -9.29 -16.30
CA ARG A 152 17.44 -9.47 -17.00
C ARG A 152 16.60 -8.22 -16.76
N ASN A 153 16.24 -7.56 -17.85
CA ASN A 153 15.36 -6.40 -17.96
C ASN A 153 15.92 -5.09 -17.39
N ARG A 154 16.06 -4.11 -18.27
CA ARG A 154 16.36 -2.71 -17.92
C ARG A 154 15.36 -2.26 -16.83
N PRO A 155 15.82 -1.64 -15.75
CA PRO A 155 14.92 -1.16 -14.72
C PRO A 155 13.99 -0.11 -15.34
N LEU A 156 12.69 -0.27 -15.09
CA LEU A 156 11.73 0.81 -15.27
C LEU A 156 12.34 2.10 -14.70
N ARG A 157 12.14 3.24 -15.38
CA ARG A 157 12.31 4.55 -14.76
C ARG A 157 11.28 4.69 -13.64
N ARG A 158 11.59 4.12 -12.48
CA ARG A 158 10.79 4.14 -11.25
C ARG A 158 11.35 5.23 -10.35
N GLY A 159 10.63 6.33 -10.25
CA GLY A 159 10.72 7.24 -9.10
C GLY A 159 9.44 7.05 -8.27
N PRO A 160 9.51 6.92 -6.93
CA PRO A 160 8.32 6.94 -6.09
C PRO A 160 7.75 8.36 -6.08
N ASP A 161 6.61 8.57 -6.75
CA ASP A 161 5.87 9.83 -6.68
C ASP A 161 5.04 9.87 -5.40
N ARG A 162 5.45 10.72 -4.44
CA ARG A 162 4.84 10.80 -3.09
C ARG A 162 3.86 11.98 -2.97
N GLN A 163 2.91 11.94 -2.02
CA GLN A 163 1.73 12.83 -1.95
C GLN A 163 1.83 13.99 -0.94
N ILE A 164 0.86 14.91 -0.94
CA ILE A 164 0.65 15.97 0.07
C ILE A 164 -0.50 15.61 1.03
N LEU A 165 -0.41 16.05 2.30
CA LEU A 165 -1.55 16.10 3.22
C LEU A 165 -2.29 17.45 3.10
N PRO A 166 -3.63 17.46 2.99
CA PRO A 166 -4.39 18.67 3.31
C PRO A 166 -4.40 18.88 4.84
N ALA A 167 -4.32 20.15 5.25
CA ALA A 167 -4.60 20.53 6.63
C ALA A 167 -6.10 20.34 6.89
N HIS A 168 -6.47 19.51 7.88
CA HIS A 168 -7.86 19.41 8.32
C HIS A 168 -8.40 20.78 8.76
N PRO A 169 -9.67 21.11 8.44
CA PRO A 169 -10.28 22.37 8.87
C PRO A 169 -10.38 22.40 10.39
N GLY A 170 -9.71 23.38 10.98
CA GLY A 170 -9.67 23.57 12.42
C GLY A 170 -11.01 24.02 12.98
N ARG A 171 -11.27 23.56 14.20
CA ARG A 171 -12.50 23.80 14.95
C ARG A 171 -12.36 25.14 15.67
N ARG A 172 -13.39 26.00 15.58
CA ARG A 172 -13.47 27.32 16.24
C ARG A 172 -12.94 27.30 17.68
N HIS A 173 -11.77 27.89 17.90
CA HIS A 173 -11.03 27.86 19.17
C HIS A 173 -11.81 28.52 20.31
N HIS A 174 -12.62 29.55 20.01
CA HIS A 174 -13.48 30.20 20.99
C HIS A 174 -14.50 29.27 21.65
N ARG A 175 -15.00 28.25 20.93
CA ARG A 175 -16.01 27.32 21.49
C ARG A 175 -15.39 26.36 22.52
N ARG A 176 -14.12 25.97 22.32
CA ARG A 176 -13.40 25.06 23.21
C ARG A 176 -12.94 25.69 24.53
N LEU A 177 -12.71 27.01 24.55
CA LEU A 177 -12.38 27.72 25.78
C LEU A 177 -13.49 27.59 26.84
N ALA A 178 -14.75 27.41 26.42
CA ALA A 178 -15.89 27.17 27.29
C ALA A 178 -16.12 25.68 27.63
N GLU A 179 -15.58 24.76 26.82
CA GLU A 179 -15.79 23.30 26.96
C GLU A 179 -14.69 22.61 27.78
N LEU A 180 -13.50 23.23 27.93
CA LEU A 180 -12.35 22.65 28.63
C LEU A 180 -12.04 23.41 29.94
N PRO A 181 -12.23 22.78 31.12
CA PRO A 181 -12.00 23.40 32.43
C PRO A 181 -10.57 23.93 32.61
N GLU A 182 -9.58 23.29 32.00
CA GLU A 182 -8.16 23.66 32.06
C GLU A 182 -7.88 25.00 31.37
N LEU A 183 -8.77 25.43 30.46
CA LEU A 183 -8.65 26.69 29.72
C LEU A 183 -9.46 27.84 30.34
N SER A 184 -10.13 27.61 31.47
CA SER A 184 -10.98 28.60 32.17
C SER A 184 -10.24 29.90 32.51
N LYS A 185 -8.96 29.83 32.89
CA LYS A 185 -8.12 31.01 33.15
C LYS A 185 -7.91 31.85 31.89
N LEU A 186 -7.64 31.20 30.75
CA LEU A 186 -7.52 31.85 29.45
C LEU A 186 -8.86 32.42 28.97
N ALA A 187 -9.99 31.75 29.25
CA ALA A 187 -11.32 32.25 28.93
C ALA A 187 -11.61 33.56 29.68
N THR A 188 -11.13 33.70 30.91
CA THR A 188 -11.27 34.92 31.73
C THR A 188 -10.41 36.08 31.19
N GLU A 189 -9.28 35.77 30.55
CA GLU A 189 -8.38 36.75 29.91
C GLU A 189 -8.67 36.97 28.41
N ALA A 190 -9.65 36.27 27.84
CA ALA A 190 -9.95 36.27 26.41
C ALA A 190 -10.24 37.67 25.86
N GLY A 191 -10.81 38.56 26.68
CA GLY A 191 -11.02 39.97 26.31
C GLY A 191 -9.72 40.76 26.08
N ARG A 192 -8.64 40.45 26.82
CA ARG A 192 -7.31 41.06 26.63
C ARG A 192 -6.56 40.46 25.45
N CYS A 193 -6.78 39.18 25.17
CA CYS A 193 -6.15 38.45 24.06
C CYS A 193 -7.05 38.35 22.82
N ARG A 194 -8.08 39.21 22.70
CA ARG A 194 -9.07 39.14 21.62
C ARG A 194 -8.44 39.14 20.22
N LEU A 195 -7.50 40.05 19.98
CA LEU A 195 -6.78 40.13 18.70
C LEU A 195 -5.97 38.86 18.41
N LEU A 196 -5.35 38.26 19.44
CA LEU A 196 -4.61 37.00 19.29
C LEU A 196 -5.55 35.87 18.86
N PHE A 197 -6.73 35.76 19.47
CA PHE A 197 -7.71 34.75 19.10
C PHE A 197 -8.30 34.99 17.72
N GLU A 198 -8.63 36.22 17.36
CA GLU A 198 -9.11 36.58 16.02
C GLU A 198 -8.07 36.24 14.94
N LEU A 199 -6.79 36.53 15.19
CA LEU A 199 -5.70 36.15 14.29
C LEU A 199 -5.46 34.64 14.26
N ALA A 200 -5.50 33.96 15.41
CA ALA A 200 -5.32 32.51 15.48
C ALA A 200 -6.45 31.76 14.77
N GLU A 201 -7.70 32.22 14.89
CA GLU A 201 -8.84 31.69 14.14
C GLU A 201 -8.75 32.03 12.65
N GLY A 202 -8.28 33.23 12.29
CA GLY A 202 -8.05 33.61 10.90
C GLY A 202 -6.92 32.82 10.22
N LEU A 203 -5.93 32.36 10.99
CA LEU A 203 -4.84 31.49 10.52
C LEU A 203 -5.19 29.99 10.61
N ASP A 204 -6.29 29.65 11.28
CA ASP A 204 -6.72 28.27 11.42
C ASP A 204 -7.14 27.72 10.05
N ALA A 205 -6.84 26.44 9.80
CA ALA A 205 -7.04 25.77 8.52
C ALA A 205 -6.27 26.31 7.29
N LEU A 206 -5.46 27.38 7.42
CA LEU A 206 -4.62 27.82 6.31
C LEU A 206 -3.46 26.82 6.06
N PRO A 207 -3.14 26.50 4.78
CA PRO A 207 -1.97 25.70 4.46
C PRO A 207 -0.69 26.35 4.96
N ARG A 208 0.03 25.67 5.86
CA ARG A 208 1.28 26.16 6.47
C ARG A 208 2.56 25.68 5.77
N GLY A 209 2.42 24.81 4.77
CA GLY A 209 3.54 24.26 4.01
C GLY A 209 3.15 22.95 3.31
N LEU A 210 4.00 22.51 2.40
CA LEU A 210 3.86 21.22 1.72
C LEU A 210 4.63 20.16 2.50
N ALA A 211 3.97 19.05 2.83
CA ALA A 211 4.57 17.92 3.53
C ALA A 211 4.40 16.64 2.72
N MET A 212 5.46 15.85 2.63
CA MET A 212 5.44 14.56 1.95
C MET A 212 4.65 13.54 2.77
N HIS A 213 3.68 12.87 2.15
CA HIS A 213 3.02 11.69 2.70
C HIS A 213 4.07 10.58 2.83
N PRO A 214 4.35 10.10 4.05
CA PRO A 214 5.53 9.26 4.29
C PRO A 214 5.40 7.87 3.66
N CYS A 215 4.20 7.46 3.22
CA CYS A 215 3.91 6.09 2.80
C CYS A 215 3.34 5.97 1.38
N GLY A 216 2.84 7.07 0.81
CA GLY A 216 2.01 7.01 -0.38
C GLY A 216 2.88 7.03 -1.61
N VAL A 217 2.73 6.02 -2.47
CA VAL A 217 3.33 5.96 -3.79
C VAL A 217 2.21 6.01 -4.82
N ILE A 218 2.37 6.86 -5.83
CA ILE A 218 1.44 6.91 -6.96
C ILE A 218 1.93 5.99 -8.06
N VAL A 219 1.00 5.21 -8.59
CA VAL A 219 1.20 4.34 -9.74
C VAL A 219 0.23 4.79 -10.84
N SER A 220 0.74 4.98 -12.05
CA SER A 220 -0.02 5.49 -13.19
C SER A 220 0.61 5.04 -14.52
N ASP A 221 -0.11 5.28 -15.61
CA ASP A 221 0.44 5.25 -16.98
C ASP A 221 1.50 6.35 -17.21
N ALA A 222 2.17 6.27 -18.37
CA ALA A 222 3.22 7.21 -18.78
C ALA A 222 2.76 8.68 -18.91
N THR A 223 1.46 8.95 -18.85
CA THR A 223 0.88 10.29 -19.00
C THR A 223 0.60 10.99 -17.67
N LEU A 224 1.04 10.44 -16.53
CA LEU A 224 0.92 11.05 -15.19
C LEU A 224 1.31 12.54 -15.18
N LEU A 225 2.48 12.88 -15.73
CA LEU A 225 3.02 14.26 -15.72
C LEU A 225 2.25 15.22 -16.63
N ASN A 226 1.38 14.71 -17.51
CA ASN A 226 0.48 15.56 -18.29
C ASN A 226 -0.72 16.02 -17.45
N ARG A 227 -0.99 15.38 -16.31
CA ARG A 227 -2.16 15.63 -15.44
C ARG A 227 -1.78 16.27 -14.12
N LEU A 228 -0.67 15.85 -13.53
CA LEU A 228 -0.23 16.32 -12.22
C LEU A 228 1.17 16.94 -12.25
N PRO A 229 1.31 18.19 -11.77
CA PRO A 229 2.62 18.74 -11.50
C PRO A 229 3.26 18.02 -10.31
N VAL A 230 4.56 17.78 -10.43
CA VAL A 230 5.41 17.26 -9.36
C VAL A 230 6.41 18.32 -8.92
N GLN A 231 6.95 18.18 -7.72
CA GLN A 231 8.04 18.99 -7.21
C GLN A 231 9.13 18.10 -6.58
N PRO A 232 10.39 18.52 -6.61
CA PRO A 232 11.45 17.78 -5.92
C PRO A 232 11.25 17.82 -4.41
N THR A 233 11.72 16.78 -3.73
CA THR A 233 11.76 16.72 -2.27
C THR A 233 13.19 16.66 -1.76
N PRO A 234 13.44 16.99 -0.48
CA PRO A 234 14.78 16.87 0.11
C PRO A 234 15.40 15.47 -0.03
N GLY A 235 14.57 14.42 -0.15
CA GLY A 235 15.00 13.04 -0.38
C GLY A 235 15.35 12.71 -1.82
N GLY A 236 15.29 13.66 -2.76
CA GLY A 236 15.60 13.46 -4.17
C GLY A 236 14.48 12.81 -5.00
N TYR A 237 13.32 12.60 -4.41
CA TYR A 237 12.15 12.01 -5.08
C TYR A 237 11.18 13.10 -5.55
N PRO A 238 10.58 12.95 -6.75
CA PRO A 238 9.43 13.76 -7.14
C PRO A 238 8.23 13.50 -6.21
N MET A 239 7.46 14.55 -5.96
CA MET A 239 6.26 14.51 -5.12
C MET A 239 5.14 15.24 -5.85
N VAL A 240 3.98 14.61 -5.99
CA VAL A 240 2.82 15.26 -6.60
C VAL A 240 2.36 16.43 -5.74
N GLN A 241 1.89 17.49 -6.39
CA GLN A 241 1.40 18.68 -5.72
C GLN A 241 -0.08 18.57 -5.29
N MET A 242 -0.73 17.43 -5.55
CA MET A 242 -2.12 17.17 -5.19
C MET A 242 -2.22 16.46 -3.83
N PRO A 243 -3.19 16.81 -2.96
CA PRO A 243 -3.50 16.03 -1.78
C PRO A 243 -3.97 14.62 -2.12
N LYS A 244 -3.86 13.71 -1.13
CA LYS A 244 -4.28 12.31 -1.24
C LYS A 244 -5.67 12.14 -1.88
N GLU A 245 -6.66 12.87 -1.40
CA GLU A 245 -8.05 12.75 -1.83
C GLU A 245 -8.20 13.13 -3.32
N GLY A 246 -7.51 14.19 -3.76
CA GLY A 246 -7.57 14.65 -5.16
C GLY A 246 -6.83 13.73 -6.14
N VAL A 247 -5.90 12.89 -5.67
CA VAL A 247 -5.20 11.90 -6.50
C VAL A 247 -6.16 10.78 -6.91
N GLU A 248 -7.00 10.31 -6.00
CA GLU A 248 -8.00 9.28 -6.26
C GLU A 248 -9.10 9.79 -7.21
N ASP A 249 -9.51 11.06 -7.08
CA ASP A 249 -10.48 11.71 -7.98
C ASP A 249 -9.98 11.77 -9.44
N LEU A 250 -8.67 11.91 -9.63
CA LEU A 250 -8.00 11.84 -10.94
C LEU A 250 -7.83 10.39 -11.44
N GLY A 251 -8.37 9.41 -10.72
CA GLY A 251 -8.28 8.00 -11.06
C GLY A 251 -6.86 7.44 -10.98
N LEU A 252 -5.97 8.11 -10.25
CA LEU A 252 -4.63 7.61 -10.00
C LEU A 252 -4.65 6.63 -8.84
N ILE A 253 -3.73 5.67 -8.89
CA ILE A 253 -3.67 4.61 -7.91
C ILE A 253 -2.70 5.01 -6.83
N LYS A 254 -3.19 5.00 -5.61
CA LYS A 254 -2.38 5.10 -4.41
C LYS A 254 -2.00 3.69 -3.96
N LEU A 255 -0.71 3.47 -3.77
CA LEU A 255 -0.18 2.33 -3.04
C LEU A 255 0.44 2.84 -1.74
N ASP A 256 -0.14 2.49 -0.60
CA ASP A 256 0.41 2.86 0.70
C ASP A 256 1.42 1.78 1.14
N VAL A 257 2.70 2.11 1.06
CA VAL A 257 3.81 1.28 1.56
C VAL A 257 4.16 1.77 2.96
N LEU A 258 3.50 1.26 3.98
CA LEU A 258 3.58 1.67 5.38
C LEU A 258 4.81 1.06 6.07
N GLY A 259 5.65 1.89 6.70
CA GLY A 259 6.79 1.41 7.49
C GLY A 259 6.35 1.14 8.92
N VAL A 260 6.24 -0.13 9.30
CA VAL A 260 5.75 -0.54 10.62
C VAL A 260 6.91 -0.99 11.50
N ARG A 261 6.93 -0.51 12.75
CA ARG A 261 7.98 -0.88 13.73
C ARG A 261 7.90 -2.34 14.15
N MET A 262 6.70 -2.90 14.20
CA MET A 262 6.47 -4.33 14.47
C MET A 262 7.17 -5.21 13.43
N GLN A 263 7.04 -4.90 12.13
CA GLN A 263 7.77 -5.59 11.06
C GLN A 263 9.28 -5.52 11.26
N SER A 264 9.82 -4.36 11.64
CA SER A 264 11.25 -4.22 11.97
C SER A 264 11.67 -5.05 13.19
N ALA A 265 10.82 -5.16 14.20
CA ALA A 265 11.10 -5.97 15.39
C ALA A 265 11.11 -7.47 15.05
N MET A 266 10.16 -7.93 14.25
CA MET A 266 10.08 -9.31 13.77
C MET A 266 11.29 -9.68 12.90
N ALA A 267 11.63 -8.85 11.91
CA ALA A 267 12.80 -9.05 11.07
C ALA A 267 14.12 -9.07 11.88
N HIS A 268 14.23 -8.20 12.90
CA HIS A 268 15.38 -8.21 13.80
C HIS A 268 15.44 -9.51 14.61
N ALA A 269 14.32 -9.98 15.16
CA ALA A 269 14.26 -11.23 15.91
C ALA A 269 14.69 -12.43 15.04
N VAL A 270 14.20 -12.53 13.79
CA VAL A 270 14.62 -13.58 12.84
C VAL A 270 16.11 -13.49 12.56
N THR A 271 16.65 -12.29 12.33
CA THR A 271 18.09 -12.08 12.10
C THR A 271 18.92 -12.53 13.31
N GLU A 272 18.47 -12.24 14.53
CA GLU A 272 19.18 -12.64 15.75
C GLU A 272 19.09 -14.16 16.00
N ILE A 273 17.96 -14.80 15.67
CA ILE A 273 17.83 -16.25 15.72
C ILE A 273 18.84 -16.89 14.77
N GLU A 274 18.88 -16.46 13.50
CA GLU A 274 19.84 -16.96 12.53
C GLU A 274 21.28 -16.75 13.00
N ARG A 275 21.60 -15.57 13.54
CA ARG A 275 22.94 -15.28 14.08
C ARG A 275 23.32 -16.19 15.24
N ALA A 276 22.37 -16.53 16.12
CA ALA A 276 22.63 -17.31 17.33
C ALA A 276 22.62 -18.83 17.09
N THR A 277 21.77 -19.31 16.17
CA THR A 277 21.51 -20.74 15.97
C THR A 277 21.94 -21.27 14.60
N GLY A 278 22.23 -20.38 13.64
CA GLY A 278 22.46 -20.74 12.23
C GLY A 278 21.20 -21.13 11.47
N THR A 279 20.01 -21.01 12.08
CA THR A 279 18.72 -21.38 11.46
C THR A 279 17.98 -20.13 11.02
N HIS A 280 17.68 -20.03 9.73
CA HIS A 280 16.81 -18.99 9.18
C HIS A 280 15.35 -19.42 9.30
N ILE A 281 14.48 -18.52 9.79
CA ILE A 281 13.04 -18.75 9.91
C ILE A 281 12.30 -17.92 8.86
N ASP A 282 11.50 -18.57 8.03
CA ASP A 282 10.52 -17.90 7.18
C ASP A 282 9.21 -17.72 7.96
N LEU A 283 8.86 -16.46 8.24
CA LEU A 283 7.66 -16.11 9.00
C LEU A 283 6.36 -16.33 8.20
N ASP A 284 6.44 -16.41 6.88
CA ASP A 284 5.28 -16.68 6.02
C ASP A 284 5.07 -18.20 5.80
N ASP A 285 5.99 -19.06 6.26
CA ASP A 285 5.89 -20.51 6.12
C ASP A 285 5.11 -21.12 7.31
N PRO A 286 3.89 -21.63 7.10
CA PRO A 286 3.07 -22.20 8.17
C PRO A 286 3.66 -23.51 8.74
N GLN A 287 4.61 -24.15 8.06
CA GLN A 287 5.33 -25.31 8.62
C GLN A 287 6.36 -24.88 9.68
N GLN A 288 6.91 -23.67 9.53
CA GLN A 288 7.88 -23.10 10.48
C GLN A 288 7.20 -22.29 11.57
N VAL A 289 6.10 -21.61 11.25
CA VAL A 289 5.30 -20.79 12.18
C VAL A 289 3.84 -21.26 12.14
N PRO A 290 3.51 -22.38 12.82
CA PRO A 290 2.16 -22.89 12.83
C PRO A 290 1.21 -21.97 13.61
N LEU A 291 0.00 -21.79 13.07
CA LEU A 291 -1.03 -20.93 13.66
C LEU A 291 -1.62 -21.49 14.96
N ASP A 292 -1.43 -22.79 15.21
CA ASP A 292 -1.88 -23.54 16.38
C ASP A 292 -0.76 -23.81 17.40
N ASP A 293 0.34 -23.03 17.37
CA ASP A 293 1.50 -23.24 18.25
C ASP A 293 1.12 -23.18 19.75
N HIS A 294 1.25 -24.32 20.44
CA HIS A 294 0.88 -24.47 21.83
C HIS A 294 1.61 -23.49 22.76
N PHE A 295 2.90 -23.23 22.50
CA PHE A 295 3.71 -22.36 23.35
C PHE A 295 3.28 -20.89 23.21
N ALA A 296 2.96 -20.45 22.01
CA ALA A 296 2.39 -19.13 21.74
C ALA A 296 1.06 -18.94 22.47
N PHE A 297 0.16 -19.94 22.44
CA PHE A 297 -1.10 -19.87 23.19
C PHE A 297 -0.91 -19.82 24.69
N LYS A 298 0.14 -20.44 25.24
CA LYS A 298 0.43 -20.42 26.68
C LYS A 298 0.95 -19.06 27.18
N LEU A 299 1.47 -18.21 26.29
CA LEU A 299 2.00 -16.87 26.62
C LEU A 299 0.90 -15.79 26.68
N MET A 300 -0.28 -16.05 26.13
CA MET A 300 -1.44 -15.13 26.09
C MET A 300 -2.36 -15.34 27.29
#